data_AF-X1V1U9-F1
#
_entry.id   AF-X1V1U9-F1
#
_cell.length_a   1.000
_cell.length_b   1.000
_cell.length_c   1.000
_cell.angle_alpha   90.00
_cell.angle_beta   90.00
_cell.angle_gamma   90.00
#
_symmetry.space_group_name_H-M   'P 1'
#
loop_
_entity.id
_entity.type
_entity.pdbx_description
1 polymer ?
#
loop_
_entity_poly.entity_id
_entity_poly.type
_entity_poly.pdbx_seq_one_letter_code
_entity_poly.pdbx_strand_id
1 'polypeptide(L)'
;ISALESGEAAGGDRRGKQSASLVVIRKRGGYLGVDDRLVDLKVVDNPEPVKELRRQYELWQFAFLAPSYLRLSEEEPDKKDVFIKRSHALLLKALESDLESPEVYNSLAWQFALLKKYPEETLEAAKKAHELAPDDANIIDTYAESHYAAGKYGKAVYWEKEALKIEPDNEFFKKQLQKFQEALEKED
;
A
#
# COMPACT_ATOMS: atom_id res chain seq x y z
N ILE A 1 -13.26 -4.90 -13.47
CA ILE A 1 -14.55 -5.31 -12.85
C ILE A 1 -15.73 -4.61 -13.49
N SER A 2 -15.67 -3.31 -13.77
CA SER A 2 -16.79 -2.56 -14.38
C SER A 2 -17.41 -3.22 -15.62
N ALA A 3 -16.61 -3.85 -16.48
CA ALA A 3 -17.14 -4.61 -17.62
C ALA A 3 -18.06 -5.78 -17.22
N LEU A 4 -17.75 -6.51 -16.13
CA LEU A 4 -18.60 -7.59 -15.61
C LEU A 4 -19.92 -7.03 -15.08
N GLU A 5 -19.87 -5.90 -14.36
CA GLU A 5 -21.07 -5.23 -13.84
C GLU A 5 -21.96 -4.70 -14.95
N SER A 6 -21.36 -4.10 -15.99
CA SER A 6 -22.11 -3.65 -17.16
C SER A 6 -22.78 -4.82 -17.88
N GLY A 7 -22.10 -5.97 -17.97
CA GLY A 7 -22.69 -7.19 -18.52
C GLY A 7 -23.86 -7.73 -17.68
N GLU A 8 -23.72 -7.73 -16.36
CA GLU A 8 -24.79 -8.12 -15.44
C GLU A 8 -26.00 -7.17 -15.53
N ALA A 9 -25.75 -5.85 -15.56
CA ALA A 9 -26.79 -4.82 -15.69
C ALA A 9 -27.50 -4.87 -17.06
N ALA A 10 -26.82 -5.32 -18.12
CA ALA A 10 -27.41 -5.50 -19.44
C ALA A 10 -28.27 -6.77 -19.58
N GLY A 11 -28.45 -7.53 -18.51
CA GLY A 11 -29.33 -8.70 -18.45
C GLY A 11 -28.63 -10.00 -18.04
N GLY A 12 -27.29 -10.01 -17.96
CA GLY A 12 -26.51 -11.15 -17.48
C GLY A 12 -26.75 -12.46 -18.23
N ASP A 13 -26.40 -13.58 -17.60
CA ASP A 13 -26.73 -14.92 -18.09
C ASP A 13 -28.19 -15.25 -17.75
N ARG A 14 -28.96 -15.76 -18.73
CA ARG A 14 -30.38 -16.12 -18.53
C ARG A 14 -30.59 -17.20 -17.47
N ARG A 15 -29.55 -17.99 -17.15
CA ARG A 15 -29.58 -19.03 -16.10
C ARG A 15 -29.40 -18.45 -14.69
N GLY A 16 -29.08 -17.15 -14.56
CA GLY A 16 -28.77 -16.48 -13.31
C GLY A 16 -27.27 -16.32 -13.07
N LYS A 17 -26.90 -15.94 -11.83
CA LYS A 17 -25.53 -15.70 -11.39
C LYS A 17 -25.19 -16.57 -10.18
N GLN A 18 -23.99 -17.15 -10.16
CA GLN A 18 -23.49 -17.97 -9.04
C GLN A 18 -22.00 -17.76 -8.74
N SER A 19 -21.21 -17.33 -9.73
CA SER A 19 -19.76 -17.15 -9.57
C SER A 19 -19.23 -16.06 -10.48
N ALA A 20 -18.13 -15.45 -10.07
CA ALA A 20 -17.39 -14.48 -10.88
C ALA A 20 -15.89 -14.64 -10.59
N SER A 21 -15.05 -14.40 -11.60
CA SER A 21 -13.60 -14.48 -11.44
C SER A 21 -12.91 -13.38 -12.23
N LEU A 22 -11.78 -12.91 -11.71
CA LEU A 22 -10.85 -12.03 -12.40
C LEU A 22 -9.47 -12.66 -12.38
N VAL A 23 -8.96 -12.99 -13.56
CA VAL A 23 -7.60 -13.48 -13.75
C VAL A 23 -6.86 -12.54 -14.68
N VAL A 24 -5.71 -12.04 -14.23
CA VAL A 24 -4.80 -11.22 -15.03
C VAL A 24 -3.43 -11.88 -15.00
N ILE A 25 -2.96 -12.31 -16.17
CA ILE A 25 -1.66 -12.95 -16.32
C ILE A 25 -0.65 -11.94 -16.82
N ARG A 26 0.51 -11.91 -16.17
CA ARG A 26 1.67 -11.12 -16.53
C ARG A 26 2.90 -11.91 -16.12
N LYS A 27 3.90 -12.02 -16.99
CA LYS A 27 5.18 -12.64 -16.65
C LYS A 27 5.72 -12.07 -15.33
N ARG A 28 6.00 -12.92 -14.34
CA ARG A 28 6.44 -12.56 -12.99
C ARG A 28 5.53 -11.55 -12.28
N GLY A 29 4.24 -11.56 -12.61
CA GLY A 29 3.25 -10.65 -12.05
C GLY A 29 2.75 -11.04 -10.67
N GLY A 30 2.85 -12.32 -10.30
CA GLY A 30 2.35 -12.83 -9.04
C GLY A 30 3.01 -12.25 -7.80
N TYR A 31 2.52 -12.68 -6.64
CA TYR A 31 3.04 -12.26 -5.34
C TYR A 31 4.56 -12.52 -5.26
N LEU A 32 5.33 -11.48 -4.93
CA LEU A 32 6.80 -11.51 -4.93
C LEU A 32 7.45 -12.00 -6.25
N GLY A 33 6.70 -12.00 -7.35
CA GLY A 33 7.16 -12.46 -8.67
C GLY A 33 7.36 -13.97 -8.80
N VAL A 34 6.78 -14.79 -7.90
CA VAL A 34 6.96 -16.24 -7.89
C VAL A 34 6.24 -16.96 -9.03
N ASP A 35 5.16 -16.38 -9.56
CA ASP A 35 4.43 -16.87 -10.72
C ASP A 35 3.92 -15.73 -11.62
N ASP A 36 3.13 -16.08 -12.63
CA ASP A 36 2.62 -15.14 -13.63
C ASP A 36 1.21 -14.58 -13.31
N ARG A 37 0.62 -14.93 -12.17
CA ARG A 37 -0.76 -14.56 -11.84
C ARG A 37 -0.79 -13.22 -11.10
N LEU A 38 -0.77 -12.12 -11.86
CA LEU A 38 -0.84 -10.78 -11.28
C LEU A 38 -2.12 -10.58 -10.47
N VAL A 39 -3.27 -11.00 -10.99
CA VAL A 39 -4.54 -11.03 -10.26
C VAL A 39 -5.15 -12.41 -10.45
N ASP A 40 -5.57 -13.04 -9.36
CA ASP A 40 -6.35 -14.28 -9.39
C ASP A 40 -7.36 -14.24 -8.25
N LEU A 41 -8.57 -13.77 -8.55
CA LEU A 41 -9.67 -13.67 -7.60
C LEU A 41 -10.87 -14.45 -8.11
N LYS A 42 -11.49 -15.22 -7.22
CA LYS A 42 -12.63 -16.06 -7.55
C LYS A 42 -13.67 -16.01 -6.44
N VAL A 43 -14.88 -15.65 -6.80
CA VAL A 43 -16.08 -15.78 -5.98
C VAL A 43 -16.85 -16.99 -6.49
N VAL A 44 -17.12 -17.94 -5.60
CA VAL A 44 -17.85 -19.17 -5.88
C VAL A 44 -19.06 -19.25 -4.97
N ASP A 45 -20.18 -19.71 -5.51
CA ASP A 45 -21.43 -19.94 -4.78
C ASP A 45 -21.89 -18.71 -3.99
N ASN A 46 -22.10 -17.60 -4.70
CA ASN A 46 -22.58 -16.36 -4.13
C ASN A 46 -23.75 -15.81 -4.97
N PRO A 47 -24.84 -15.33 -4.33
CA PRO A 47 -25.98 -14.75 -5.05
C PRO A 47 -25.63 -13.44 -5.77
N GLU A 48 -24.60 -12.73 -5.34
CA GLU A 48 -24.14 -11.44 -5.88
C GLU A 48 -22.64 -11.51 -6.23
N PRO A 49 -22.21 -12.42 -7.12
CA PRO A 49 -20.81 -12.78 -7.26
C PRO A 49 -19.95 -11.66 -7.86
N VAL A 50 -20.49 -10.84 -8.77
CA VAL A 50 -19.75 -9.70 -9.35
C VAL A 50 -19.57 -8.58 -8.33
N LYS A 51 -20.59 -8.32 -7.52
CA LYS A 51 -20.53 -7.34 -6.41
C LYS A 51 -19.52 -7.78 -5.34
N GLU A 52 -19.55 -9.05 -4.96
CA GLU A 52 -18.57 -9.59 -4.01
C GLU A 52 -17.16 -9.59 -4.60
N LEU A 53 -17.00 -9.89 -5.89
CA LEU A 53 -15.70 -9.82 -6.57
C LEU A 53 -15.15 -8.38 -6.56
N ARG A 54 -16.02 -7.37 -6.73
CA ARG A 54 -15.62 -5.95 -6.55
C ARG A 54 -15.07 -5.70 -5.16
N ARG A 55 -15.82 -6.07 -4.13
CA ARG A 55 -15.43 -5.85 -2.73
C ARG A 55 -14.09 -6.51 -2.42
N GLN A 56 -13.90 -7.77 -2.85
CA GLN A 56 -12.64 -8.50 -2.66
C GLN A 56 -11.48 -7.85 -3.42
N TYR A 57 -11.71 -7.46 -4.67
CA TYR A 57 -10.69 -6.77 -5.47
C TYR A 57 -10.32 -5.41 -4.88
N GLU A 58 -11.26 -4.71 -4.27
CA GLU A 58 -11.00 -3.40 -3.67
C GLU A 58 -10.01 -3.47 -2.53
N LEU A 59 -10.13 -4.45 -1.66
CA LEU A 59 -9.15 -4.73 -0.59
C LEU A 59 -7.84 -5.28 -1.18
N TRP A 60 -7.96 -6.26 -2.08
CA TRP A 60 -6.81 -6.98 -2.63
C TRP A 60 -5.88 -6.06 -3.43
N GLN A 61 -6.39 -5.08 -4.17
CA GLN A 61 -5.57 -4.18 -4.98
C GLN A 61 -4.62 -3.33 -4.12
N PHE A 62 -5.02 -2.96 -2.90
CA PHE A 62 -4.15 -2.16 -2.03
C PHE A 62 -3.06 -3.04 -1.40
N ALA A 63 -3.45 -4.21 -0.88
CA ALA A 63 -2.52 -5.10 -0.18
C ALA A 63 -1.53 -5.81 -1.12
N PHE A 64 -1.92 -6.10 -2.36
CA PHE A 64 -1.13 -6.96 -3.25
C PHE A 64 -0.77 -6.31 -4.58
N LEU A 65 -1.70 -5.60 -5.23
CA LEU A 65 -1.43 -5.01 -6.55
C LEU A 65 -0.50 -3.81 -6.48
N ALA A 66 -0.71 -2.91 -5.51
CA ALA A 66 0.13 -1.72 -5.33
C ALA A 66 1.59 -2.09 -5.01
N PRO A 67 1.90 -2.96 -4.04
CA PRO A 67 3.27 -3.45 -3.83
C PRO A 67 3.85 -4.17 -5.05
N SER A 68 3.03 -4.93 -5.79
CA SER A 68 3.49 -5.60 -7.01
C SER A 68 3.91 -4.61 -8.09
N TYR A 69 3.21 -3.47 -8.23
CA TYR A 69 3.65 -2.41 -9.12
C TYR A 69 4.97 -1.79 -8.67
N LEU A 70 5.16 -1.52 -7.37
CA LEU A 70 6.42 -0.98 -6.87
C LEU A 70 7.60 -1.91 -7.15
N ARG A 71 7.46 -3.22 -6.90
CA ARG A 71 8.44 -4.23 -7.29
C ARG A 71 8.72 -4.20 -8.80
N LEU A 72 7.67 -4.23 -9.63
CA LEU A 72 7.82 -4.19 -11.09
C LEU A 72 8.50 -2.90 -11.57
N SER A 73 8.40 -1.81 -10.82
CA SER A 73 9.11 -0.56 -11.13
C SER A 73 10.63 -0.67 -10.99
N GLU A 74 11.10 -1.58 -10.13
CA GLU A 74 12.52 -1.90 -9.96
C GLU A 74 13.00 -2.93 -10.99
N GLU A 75 12.15 -3.92 -11.31
CA GLU A 75 12.47 -4.98 -12.26
C GLU A 75 12.40 -4.53 -13.74
N GLU A 76 11.59 -3.52 -14.06
CA GLU A 76 11.41 -2.97 -15.42
C GLU A 76 11.68 -1.46 -15.44
N PRO A 77 12.96 -1.03 -15.42
CA PRO A 77 13.32 0.38 -15.32
C PRO A 77 12.76 1.27 -16.44
N ASP A 78 12.53 0.72 -17.63
CA ASP A 78 11.93 1.40 -18.78
C ASP A 78 10.46 1.82 -18.53
N LYS A 79 9.78 1.16 -17.59
CA LYS A 79 8.39 1.43 -17.21
C LYS A 79 8.25 1.90 -15.76
N LYS A 80 9.36 2.23 -15.09
CA LYS A 80 9.41 2.60 -13.68
C LYS A 80 8.33 3.63 -13.31
N ASP A 81 8.29 4.74 -14.03
CA ASP A 81 7.34 5.82 -13.76
C ASP A 81 5.89 5.41 -13.97
N VAL A 82 5.62 4.50 -14.90
CA VAL A 82 4.27 3.97 -15.13
C VAL A 82 3.81 3.17 -13.92
N PHE A 83 4.67 2.31 -13.38
CA PHE A 83 4.35 1.50 -12.21
C PHE A 83 4.25 2.31 -10.92
N ILE A 84 5.16 3.26 -10.71
CA ILE A 84 5.09 4.17 -9.57
C ILE A 84 3.78 4.97 -9.60
N LYS A 85 3.40 5.53 -10.76
CA LYS A 85 2.11 6.24 -10.90
C LYS A 85 0.90 5.34 -10.65
N ARG A 86 0.94 4.08 -11.09
CA ARG A 86 -0.15 3.12 -10.83
C ARG A 86 -0.27 2.77 -9.36
N SER A 87 0.84 2.55 -8.66
CA SER A 87 0.83 2.32 -7.22
C SER A 87 0.34 3.57 -6.48
N HIS A 88 0.75 4.77 -6.92
CA HIS A 88 0.31 6.02 -6.31
C HIS A 88 -1.20 6.24 -6.47
N ALA A 89 -1.76 5.92 -7.63
CA ALA A 89 -3.21 5.97 -7.83
C ALA A 89 -3.97 5.03 -6.88
N LEU A 90 -3.38 3.88 -6.52
CA LEU A 90 -3.95 2.97 -5.54
C LEU A 90 -3.81 3.49 -4.11
N LEU A 91 -2.71 4.18 -3.78
CA LEU A 91 -2.55 4.89 -2.50
C LEU A 91 -3.63 5.96 -2.33
N LEU A 92 -3.80 6.85 -3.31
CA LEU A 92 -4.84 7.88 -3.30
C LEU A 92 -6.23 7.28 -3.10
N LYS A 93 -6.54 6.22 -3.86
CA LYS A 93 -7.80 5.53 -3.73
C LYS A 93 -7.99 4.90 -2.34
N ALA A 94 -6.94 4.37 -1.72
CA ALA A 94 -7.00 3.85 -0.36
C ALA A 94 -7.26 4.98 0.65
N LEU A 95 -6.63 6.15 0.47
CA LEU A 95 -6.85 7.33 1.32
C LEU A 95 -8.28 7.87 1.21
N GLU A 96 -8.88 7.82 0.03
CA GLU A 96 -10.27 8.26 -0.22
C GLU A 96 -11.33 7.23 0.20
N SER A 97 -10.93 6.00 0.52
CA SER A 97 -11.85 4.91 0.90
C SER A 97 -12.14 4.85 2.41
N ASP A 98 -13.10 4.01 2.78
CA ASP A 98 -13.42 3.61 4.16
C ASP A 98 -12.53 2.45 4.66
N LEU A 99 -11.35 2.25 4.06
CA LEU A 99 -10.41 1.22 4.46
C LEU A 99 -9.91 1.45 5.89
N GLU A 100 -10.16 0.49 6.76
CA GLU A 100 -9.65 0.43 8.14
C GLU A 100 -8.59 -0.66 8.27
N SER A 101 -7.46 -0.52 7.56
CA SER A 101 -6.32 -1.44 7.67
C SER A 101 -5.02 -0.67 7.92
N PRO A 102 -4.49 -0.69 9.16
CA PRO A 102 -3.20 -0.08 9.45
C PRO A 102 -2.08 -0.71 8.63
N GLU A 103 -2.14 -2.02 8.34
CA GLU A 103 -1.10 -2.76 7.61
C GLU A 103 -0.97 -2.27 6.16
N VAL A 104 -2.09 -2.01 5.48
CA VAL A 104 -2.08 -1.50 4.10
C VAL A 104 -1.50 -0.09 4.06
N TYR A 105 -1.99 0.80 4.92
CA TYR A 105 -1.48 2.17 4.96
C TYR A 105 0.01 2.22 5.33
N ASN A 106 0.43 1.43 6.33
CA ASN A 106 1.82 1.30 6.75
C ASN A 106 2.70 0.79 5.60
N SER A 107 2.30 -0.31 4.94
CA SER A 107 3.08 -0.89 3.86
C SER A 107 3.24 0.06 2.68
N LEU A 108 2.19 0.80 2.29
CA LEU A 108 2.27 1.75 1.18
C LEU A 108 3.11 2.96 1.56
N ALA A 109 2.91 3.51 2.76
CA ALA A 109 3.67 4.66 3.24
C ALA A 109 5.16 4.35 3.33
N TRP A 110 5.54 3.22 3.92
CA TRP A 110 6.93 2.78 4.00
C TRP A 110 7.61 2.75 2.62
N GLN A 111 6.96 2.12 1.64
CA GLN A 111 7.53 2.00 0.30
C GLN A 111 7.68 3.35 -0.41
N PHE A 112 6.69 4.24 -0.30
CA PHE A 112 6.78 5.57 -0.92
C PHE A 112 7.76 6.50 -0.19
N ALA A 113 7.91 6.36 1.13
CA ALA A 113 8.89 7.10 1.91
C ALA A 113 10.32 6.74 1.48
N LEU A 114 10.61 5.45 1.31
CA LEU A 114 11.90 4.98 0.77
C LEU A 114 12.19 5.51 -0.64
N LEU A 115 11.15 5.59 -1.49
CA LEU A 115 11.26 6.17 -2.83
C LEU A 115 11.37 7.71 -2.83
N LYS A 116 11.10 8.36 -1.69
CA LYS A 116 11.00 9.83 -1.54
C LYS A 116 10.07 10.43 -2.60
N LYS A 117 8.93 9.78 -2.84
CA LYS A 117 7.90 10.19 -3.82
C LYS A 117 6.58 10.45 -3.09
N TYR A 118 5.84 11.46 -3.54
CA TYR A 118 4.50 11.79 -3.00
C TYR A 118 4.52 11.99 -1.48
N PRO A 119 5.36 12.92 -0.96
CA PRO A 119 5.61 13.03 0.48
C PRO A 119 4.36 13.45 1.28
N GLU A 120 3.41 14.16 0.66
CA GLU A 120 2.17 14.57 1.33
C GLU A 120 1.25 13.35 1.55
N GLU A 121 0.98 12.60 0.49
CA GLU A 121 0.15 11.41 0.50
C GLU A 121 0.78 10.28 1.32
N THR A 122 2.11 10.15 1.26
CA THR A 122 2.88 9.21 2.09
C THR A 122 2.69 9.51 3.57
N LEU A 123 2.81 10.79 3.94
CA LEU A 123 2.65 11.21 5.33
C LEU A 123 1.21 11.05 5.82
N GLU A 124 0.23 11.30 4.96
CA GLU A 124 -1.19 11.07 5.27
C GLU A 124 -1.47 9.59 5.52
N ALA A 125 -0.95 8.70 4.68
CA ALA A 125 -1.10 7.26 4.87
C ALA A 125 -0.42 6.75 6.14
N ALA A 126 0.83 7.17 6.40
CA ALA A 126 1.50 6.79 7.65
C ALA A 126 0.76 7.32 8.89
N LYS A 127 0.21 8.54 8.81
CA LYS A 127 -0.63 9.09 9.88
C LYS A 127 -1.88 8.23 10.10
N LYS A 128 -2.61 7.86 9.04
CA LYS A 128 -3.78 6.98 9.16
C LYS A 128 -3.41 5.62 9.77
N ALA A 129 -2.29 5.03 9.36
CA ALA A 129 -1.80 3.78 9.95
C ALA A 129 -1.58 3.93 11.47
N HIS A 130 -0.92 5.01 11.88
CA HIS A 130 -0.67 5.31 13.29
C HIS A 130 -1.97 5.59 14.07
N GLU A 131 -2.94 6.30 13.49
CA GLU A 131 -4.23 6.55 14.13
C GLU A 131 -5.03 5.25 14.36
N LEU A 132 -4.92 4.27 13.44
CA LEU A 132 -5.57 2.96 13.56
C LEU A 132 -4.84 2.00 14.52
N ALA A 133 -3.53 2.16 14.68
CA ALA A 133 -2.69 1.32 15.52
C ALA A 133 -1.60 2.15 16.22
N PRO A 134 -1.98 2.95 17.25
CA PRO A 134 -1.11 3.96 17.84
C PRO A 134 0.05 3.39 18.67
N ASP A 135 -0.05 2.13 19.11
CA ASP A 135 0.93 1.47 19.98
C ASP A 135 1.86 0.51 19.22
N ASP A 136 1.81 0.47 17.88
CA ASP A 136 2.70 -0.35 17.06
C ASP A 136 3.98 0.43 16.70
N ALA A 137 5.12 -0.03 17.24
CA ALA A 137 6.40 0.65 17.05
C ALA A 137 6.85 0.69 15.58
N ASN A 138 6.53 -0.32 14.76
CA ASN A 138 6.89 -0.34 13.34
C ASN A 138 6.09 0.69 12.53
N ILE A 139 4.85 0.93 12.93
CA ILE A 139 4.01 1.96 12.31
C ILE A 139 4.49 3.35 12.71
N ILE A 140 4.93 3.52 13.97
CA ILE A 140 5.52 4.78 14.43
C ILE A 140 6.84 5.08 13.70
N ASP A 141 7.73 4.10 13.50
CA ASP A 141 8.94 4.25 12.67
C ASP A 141 8.57 4.61 11.22
N THR A 142 7.57 3.97 10.63
CA THR A 142 7.09 4.35 9.30
C THR A 142 6.56 5.78 9.25
N TYR A 143 5.90 6.24 10.31
CA TYR A 143 5.48 7.63 10.43
C TYR A 143 6.67 8.59 10.57
N ALA A 144 7.70 8.21 11.32
CA ALA A 144 8.96 8.94 11.41
C ALA A 144 9.69 9.03 10.05
N GLU A 145 9.86 7.92 9.34
CA GLU A 145 10.44 7.85 7.99
C GLU A 145 9.64 8.70 7.00
N SER A 146 8.32 8.72 7.12
CA SER A 146 7.46 9.55 6.28
C SER A 146 7.66 11.04 6.53
N HIS A 147 7.84 11.47 7.79
CA HIS A 147 8.24 12.85 8.10
C HIS A 147 9.64 13.15 7.54
N TYR A 148 10.57 12.21 7.63
CA TYR A 148 11.91 12.36 7.07
C TYR A 148 11.89 12.52 5.55
N ALA A 149 11.13 11.68 4.84
CA ALA A 149 10.95 11.78 3.40
C ALA A 149 10.29 13.10 2.97
N ALA A 150 9.45 13.68 3.82
CA ALA A 150 8.84 15.00 3.65
C ALA A 150 9.74 16.18 4.07
N GLY A 151 11.01 15.93 4.44
CA GLY A 151 11.96 16.96 4.89
C GLY A 151 11.67 17.52 6.29
N LYS A 152 10.81 16.88 7.09
CA LYS A 152 10.42 17.33 8.43
C LYS A 152 11.30 16.65 9.49
N TYR A 153 12.62 16.86 9.45
CA TYR A 153 13.58 16.08 10.22
C TYR A 153 13.36 16.16 11.74
N GLY A 154 12.99 17.33 12.27
CA GLY A 154 12.65 17.47 13.69
C GLY A 154 11.49 16.58 14.14
N LYS A 155 10.47 16.40 13.28
CA LYS A 155 9.35 15.47 13.55
C LYS A 155 9.76 14.01 13.37
N ALA A 156 10.62 13.71 12.40
CA ALA A 156 11.16 12.36 12.23
C ALA A 156 11.91 11.90 13.49
N VAL A 157 12.83 12.74 14.01
CA VAL A 157 13.56 12.46 15.26
C VAL A 157 12.61 12.28 16.44
N TYR A 158 11.55 13.09 16.54
CA TYR A 158 10.55 12.96 17.61
C TYR A 158 9.85 11.60 17.55
N TRP A 159 9.27 11.23 16.41
CA TRP A 159 8.50 9.99 16.30
C TRP A 159 9.36 8.75 16.44
N GLU A 160 10.60 8.78 15.94
CA GLU A 160 11.52 7.65 16.11
C GLU A 160 11.88 7.40 17.58
N LYS A 161 11.98 8.48 18.37
CA LYS A 161 12.13 8.35 19.83
C LYS A 161 10.88 7.76 20.48
N GLU A 162 9.68 8.04 19.97
CA GLU A 162 8.46 7.40 20.47
C GLU A 162 8.43 5.91 20.14
N ALA A 163 8.85 5.49 18.94
CA ALA A 163 9.00 4.07 18.59
C ALA A 163 9.97 3.35 19.54
N LEU A 164 11.13 3.97 19.83
CA LEU A 164 12.13 3.44 20.76
C LEU A 164 11.68 3.41 22.24
N LYS A 165 10.62 4.14 22.63
CA LYS A 165 10.05 3.97 23.96
C LYS A 165 9.32 2.63 24.09
N ILE A 166 8.71 2.16 23.00
CA ILE A 166 7.99 0.88 22.94
C ILE A 166 8.98 -0.28 22.75
N GLU A 167 9.96 -0.12 21.85
CA GLU A 167 11.02 -1.12 21.62
C GLU A 167 12.43 -0.53 21.80
N PRO A 168 12.92 -0.37 23.05
CA PRO A 168 14.20 0.31 23.33
C PRO A 168 15.43 -0.37 22.76
N ASP A 169 15.38 -1.69 22.58
CA ASP A 169 16.50 -2.51 22.13
C ASP A 169 16.48 -2.74 20.61
N ASN A 170 15.55 -2.12 19.88
CA ASN A 170 15.45 -2.28 18.44
C ASN A 170 16.62 -1.55 17.73
N GLU A 171 17.61 -2.32 17.28
CA GLU A 171 18.81 -1.82 16.59
C GLU A 171 18.50 -1.14 15.24
N PHE A 172 17.38 -1.48 14.60
CA PHE A 172 16.96 -0.81 13.38
C PHE A 172 16.49 0.62 13.69
N PHE A 173 15.63 0.80 14.70
CA PHE A 173 15.15 2.12 15.11
C PHE A 173 16.28 3.03 15.63
N LYS A 174 17.27 2.47 16.34
CA LYS A 174 18.45 3.24 16.75
C LYS A 174 19.21 3.82 15.55
N LYS A 175 19.36 3.05 14.47
CA LYS A 175 20.01 3.50 13.23
C LYS A 175 19.18 4.53 12.48
N GLN A 176 17.86 4.35 12.44
CA GLN A 176 16.93 5.32 11.86
C GLN A 176 17.00 6.65 12.61
N LEU A 177 17.00 6.63 13.95
CA LEU A 177 17.15 7.82 14.77
C LEU A 177 18.44 8.56 14.48
N GLN A 178 19.57 7.85 14.41
CA GLN A 178 20.85 8.46 14.05
C GLN A 178 20.79 9.11 12.67
N LYS A 179 20.26 8.41 11.66
CA LYS A 179 20.08 8.94 10.30
C LYS A 179 19.26 10.24 10.30
N PHE A 180 18.20 10.31 11.08
CA PHE A 180 17.35 11.50 11.17
C PHE A 180 18.03 12.66 11.90
N GLN A 181 18.80 12.37 12.96
CA GLN A 181 19.58 13.38 13.69
C GLN A 181 20.66 14.01 12.81
N GLU A 182 21.42 13.20 12.08
CA GLU A 182 22.44 13.70 11.15
C GLU A 182 21.86 14.57 10.03
N ALA A 183 20.62 14.34 9.62
CA ALA A 183 19.95 15.17 8.63
C ALA A 183 19.45 16.49 9.21
N LEU A 184 18.95 16.47 10.45
CA LEU A 184 18.54 17.67 11.18
C LEU A 184 19.73 18.61 11.40
N GLU A 185 20.88 18.08 11.82
CA GLU A 185 22.11 18.87 12.04
C GLU A 185 22.67 19.51 10.77
N LYS A 186 22.37 18.97 9.58
CA LYS A 186 22.81 19.51 8.28
C LYS A 186 21.86 20.57 7.72
N GLU A 187 20.66 20.70 8.28
CA GLU A 187 19.67 21.70 7.88
C GLU A 187 19.89 23.05 8.58
N ASP A 188 20.54 23.03 9.76
CA ASP A 188 20.94 24.19 10.57
C ASP A 188 22.26 24.84 10.08
#